data_AF-A0A553JX34-F1
#
_entry.id   AF-A0A553JX34-F1
#
_cell.length_a   1.000
_cell.length_b   1.000
_cell.length_c   1.000
_cell.angle_alpha   90.00
_cell.angle_beta   90.00
_cell.angle_gamma   90.00
#
_symmetry.space_group_name_H-M   'P 1'
#
loop_
_entity.id
_entity.type
_entity.pdbx_description
1 polymer ?
#
loop_
_entity_poly.entity_id
_entity_poly.type
_entity_poly.pdbx_seq_one_letter_code
_entity_poly.pdbx_strand_id
1 'polypeptide(L)'
;MFTLALVLTGLAALLNLVAVIGAPSQAAADGHGEHSLVFPQLLYATAALTFAAAAVLRTFEVTDWGRTAVIVAGVPTVVAPLVYGRLVGEFTPSHHVIRLAIVAAVVVVFWLS
;
A
#
# COMPACT_ATOMS: atom_id res chain seq x y z
N MET A 1 -18.84 6.57 -2.69
CA MET A 1 -17.81 6.55 -1.62
C MET A 1 -16.80 5.42 -1.81
N PHE A 2 -17.25 4.21 -2.14
CA PHE A 2 -16.41 3.04 -2.40
C PHE A 2 -15.29 3.23 -3.44
N THR A 3 -15.59 3.76 -4.63
CA THR A 3 -14.59 3.99 -5.69
C THR A 3 -13.51 4.98 -5.25
N LEU A 4 -13.89 6.03 -4.51
CA LEU A 4 -12.95 7.00 -3.96
C LEU A 4 -11.98 6.35 -2.97
N ALA A 5 -12.48 5.45 -2.11
CA ALA A 5 -11.63 4.70 -1.18
C ALA A 5 -10.61 3.81 -1.92
N LEU A 6 -11.03 3.12 -3.00
CA LEU A 6 -10.12 2.32 -3.82
C LEU A 6 -9.04 3.19 -4.47
N VAL A 7 -9.41 4.33 -5.05
CA VAL A 7 -8.45 5.25 -5.69
C VAL A 7 -7.44 5.80 -4.68
N LEU A 8 -7.90 6.26 -3.51
CA LEU A 8 -7.02 6.79 -2.47
C LEU A 8 -6.04 5.72 -1.94
N THR A 9 -6.49 4.47 -1.84
CA THR A 9 -5.63 3.37 -1.39
C THR A 9 -4.61 2.98 -2.46
N GLY A 10 -5.01 2.99 -3.74
CA GLY A 10 -4.09 2.80 -4.86
C GLY A 10 -3.03 3.90 -4.93
N LEU A 11 -3.43 5.15 -4.70
CA LEU A 11 -2.50 6.29 -4.65
C LEU A 11 -1.52 6.15 -3.47
N ALA A 12 -2.00 5.72 -2.30
CA ALA A 12 -1.12 5.45 -1.16
C ALA A 12 -0.09 4.36 -1.49
N ALA A 13 -0.50 3.26 -2.13
CA ALA A 13 0.42 2.21 -2.57
C ALA A 13 1.47 2.74 -3.57
N LEU A 14 1.07 3.58 -4.53
CA LEU A 14 2.00 4.24 -5.46
C LEU A 14 3.02 5.14 -4.75
N LEU A 15 2.57 5.95 -3.79
CA LEU A 15 3.48 6.81 -3.02
C LEU A 15 4.50 6.00 -2.23
N ASN A 16 4.09 4.86 -1.67
CA ASN A 16 5.00 3.92 -1.03
C ASN A 16 5.99 3.30 -2.02
N LEU A 17 5.54 2.94 -3.22
CA LEU A 17 6.43 2.43 -4.27
C LEU A 17 7.50 3.46 -4.65
N VAL A 18 7.10 4.72 -4.86
CA VAL A 18 8.03 5.81 -5.18
C VAL A 18 9.05 6.01 -4.04
N ALA A 19 8.60 5.96 -2.79
CA ALA A 19 9.49 6.07 -1.63
C ALA A 19 10.53 4.94 -1.59
N VAL A 20 10.12 3.69 -1.86
CA VAL A 20 11.04 2.54 -1.91
C VAL A 20 12.04 2.64 -3.07
N ILE A 21 11.60 3.08 -4.26
CA ILE A 21 12.49 3.27 -5.41
C ILE A 21 13.55 4.35 -5.11
N GLY A 22 13.18 5.37 -4.34
CA GLY A 22 14.07 6.46 -3.94
C GLY A 22 15.01 6.15 -2.77
N ALA A 23 14.96 4.96 -2.16
CA ALA A 23 15.68 4.62 -0.92
C ALA A 23 16.94 3.71 -1.02
N PRO A 24 17.63 3.53 -2.17
CA PRO A 24 18.78 2.60 -2.24
C PRO A 24 19.96 3.02 -1.36
N SER A 25 20.17 4.33 -1.16
CA SER A 25 21.20 4.85 -0.26
C SER A 25 20.90 4.61 1.22
N GLN A 26 19.62 4.64 1.62
CA GLN A 26 19.21 4.28 2.99
C GLN A 26 19.39 2.77 3.24
N ALA A 27 18.97 1.93 2.30
CA ALA A 27 19.15 0.48 2.43
C ALA A 27 20.63 0.11 2.61
N ALA A 28 21.52 0.74 1.84
CA ALA A 28 22.96 0.55 1.97
C ALA A 28 23.51 1.04 3.33
N ALA A 29 23.00 2.16 3.85
CA ALA A 29 23.39 2.69 5.17
C ALA A 29 23.01 1.75 6.33
N ASP A 30 21.91 1.01 6.18
CA ASP A 30 21.45 0.01 7.15
C ASP A 30 22.06 -1.39 6.94
N GLY A 31 23.04 -1.51 6.04
CA GLY A 31 23.75 -2.78 5.77
C GLY A 31 22.98 -3.77 4.91
N HIS A 32 21.95 -3.31 4.20
CA HIS A 32 21.15 -4.13 3.30
C HIS A 32 21.55 -3.89 1.83
N GLY A 33 21.64 -4.97 1.05
CA GLY A 33 21.84 -4.87 -0.40
C GLY A 33 20.58 -4.38 -1.11
N GLU A 34 20.72 -3.79 -2.30
CA GLU A 34 19.61 -3.28 -3.12
C GLU A 34 18.53 -4.34 -3.39
N HIS A 35 18.90 -5.62 -3.43
CA HIS A 35 17.97 -6.75 -3.56
C HIS A 35 16.92 -6.84 -2.45
N SER A 36 17.19 -6.28 -1.26
CA SER A 36 16.23 -6.23 -0.15
C SER A 36 15.01 -5.34 -0.45
N LEU A 37 15.12 -4.43 -1.42
CA LEU A 37 14.05 -3.51 -1.82
C LEU A 37 13.09 -4.13 -2.85
N VAL A 38 13.50 -5.21 -3.53
CA VAL A 38 12.71 -5.83 -4.61
C VAL A 38 11.35 -6.31 -4.12
N PHE A 39 11.28 -6.94 -2.95
CA PHE A 39 10.02 -7.43 -2.41
C PHE A 39 9.06 -6.29 -2.02
N PRO A 40 9.47 -5.28 -1.25
CA PRO A 40 8.65 -4.08 -1.01
C PRO A 40 8.19 -3.39 -2.31
N GLN A 41 9.06 -3.27 -3.31
CA GLN A 41 8.69 -2.69 -4.62
C GLN A 41 7.59 -3.50 -5.30
N LEU A 42 7.78 -4.82 -5.41
CA LEU A 42 6.78 -5.70 -6.01
C LEU A 42 5.45 -5.60 -5.26
N LEU A 43 5.48 -5.61 -3.94
CA LEU A 43 4.28 -5.54 -3.12
C LEU A 43 3.48 -4.26 -3.35
N TYR A 44 4.13 -3.09 -3.29
CA TYR A 44 3.45 -1.81 -3.50
C TYR A 44 2.99 -1.63 -4.95
N ALA A 45 3.75 -2.15 -5.93
CA ALA A 45 3.34 -2.16 -7.33
C ALA A 45 2.10 -3.03 -7.56
N THR A 46 2.11 -4.27 -7.04
CA THR A 46 0.96 -5.18 -7.11
C THR A 46 -0.26 -4.56 -6.41
N ALA A 47 -0.07 -3.92 -5.27
CA ALA A 47 -1.16 -3.27 -4.55
C ALA A 47 -1.76 -2.10 -5.33
N ALA A 48 -0.93 -1.20 -5.87
CA ALA A 48 -1.38 -0.09 -6.71
C ALA A 48 -2.19 -0.58 -7.92
N LEU A 49 -1.70 -1.59 -8.63
CA LEU A 49 -2.38 -2.20 -9.78
C LEU A 49 -3.71 -2.85 -9.36
N THR A 50 -3.74 -3.56 -8.24
CA THR A 50 -4.96 -4.21 -7.73
C THR A 50 -6.04 -3.18 -7.40
N PHE A 51 -5.67 -2.07 -6.76
CA PHE A 51 -6.62 -0.99 -6.45
C PHE A 51 -7.09 -0.24 -7.70
N ALA A 52 -6.21 0.01 -8.67
CA ALA A 52 -6.58 0.59 -9.95
C ALA A 52 -7.56 -0.33 -10.72
N ALA A 53 -7.25 -1.63 -10.79
CA ALA A 53 -8.12 -2.62 -11.42
C ALA A 53 -9.47 -2.72 -10.72
N ALA A 54 -9.51 -2.73 -9.38
CA ALA A 54 -10.74 -2.74 -8.62
C ALA A 54 -11.59 -1.48 -8.85
N ALA A 55 -10.95 -0.31 -8.95
CA ALA A 55 -11.64 0.95 -9.26
C ALA A 55 -12.27 0.91 -10.66
N VAL A 56 -11.55 0.39 -11.66
CA VAL A 56 -12.06 0.20 -13.03
C VAL A 56 -13.19 -0.83 -13.07
N LEU A 57 -13.03 -2.00 -12.46
CA LEU A 57 -14.08 -3.02 -12.43
C LEU A 57 -15.35 -2.52 -11.74
N ARG A 58 -15.21 -1.62 -10.76
CA ARG A 58 -16.35 -0.99 -10.10
C ARG A 58 -17.13 -0.06 -11.03
N THR A 59 -16.49 0.59 -12.02
CA THR A 59 -17.23 1.38 -13.01
C THR A 59 -18.11 0.52 -13.92
N PHE A 60 -17.86 -0.79 -13.96
CA PHE A 60 -18.66 -1.79 -14.67
C PHE A 60 -19.59 -2.59 -13.76
N GLU A 61 -19.88 -2.08 -12.55
CA GLU A 61 -20.79 -2.68 -11.56
C GLU A 61 -20.43 -4.09 -11.08
N VAL A 62 -19.18 -4.55 -11.31
CA VAL A 62 -18.73 -5.84 -10.80
C VAL A 62 -18.58 -5.74 -9.27
N THR A 63 -19.50 -6.36 -8.55
CA THR A 63 -19.91 -5.92 -7.21
C THR A 63 -19.05 -6.48 -6.07
N ASP A 64 -18.34 -7.60 -6.30
CA ASP A 64 -17.57 -8.28 -5.25
C ASP A 64 -16.05 -8.01 -5.25
N TRP A 65 -15.51 -7.42 -6.30
CA TRP A 65 -14.04 -7.31 -6.46
C TRP A 65 -13.37 -6.33 -5.50
N GLY A 66 -14.07 -5.30 -5.05
CA GLY A 66 -13.47 -4.34 -4.13
C GLY A 66 -13.11 -4.98 -2.78
N ARG A 67 -13.88 -5.98 -2.31
CA ARG A 67 -13.67 -6.65 -1.00
C ARG A 67 -12.38 -7.44 -1.04
N THR A 68 -12.26 -8.25 -2.08
CA THR A 68 -11.07 -9.03 -2.36
C THR A 68 -9.86 -8.15 -2.57
N ALA A 69 -9.97 -7.04 -3.31
CA ALA A 69 -8.88 -6.11 -3.53
C ALA A 69 -8.35 -5.48 -2.23
N VAL A 70 -9.24 -5.03 -1.33
CA VAL A 70 -8.83 -4.46 -0.03
C VAL A 70 -8.13 -5.50 0.83
N ILE A 71 -8.60 -6.75 0.87
CA ILE A 71 -7.98 -7.81 1.67
C ILE A 71 -6.63 -8.21 1.09
N VAL A 72 -6.57 -8.49 -0.21
CA VAL A 72 -5.38 -9.06 -0.88
C VAL A 72 -4.28 -8.01 -1.08
N ALA A 73 -4.63 -6.75 -1.35
CA ALA A 73 -3.64 -5.69 -1.60
C ALA A 73 -3.55 -4.66 -0.46
N GLY A 74 -4.64 -4.36 0.22
CA GLY A 74 -4.66 -3.34 1.27
C GLY A 74 -3.95 -3.77 2.55
N VAL A 75 -4.26 -4.97 3.07
CA VAL A 75 -3.63 -5.48 4.29
C VAL A 75 -2.11 -5.59 4.15
N PRO A 76 -1.56 -6.17 3.07
CA PRO A 76 -0.11 -6.24 2.91
C PRO A 76 0.55 -4.86 2.77
N THR A 77 -0.13 -3.88 2.16
CA THR A 77 0.36 -2.50 2.04
C THR A 77 0.53 -1.82 3.41
N VAL A 78 -0.24 -2.23 4.43
CA VAL A 78 -0.11 -1.72 5.82
C VAL A 78 0.94 -2.48 6.62
N VAL A 79 1.00 -3.80 6.44
CA VAL A 79 1.91 -4.65 7.20
C VAL A 79 3.34 -4.49 6.71
N ALA A 80 3.55 -4.27 5.41
CA ALA A 80 4.88 -4.15 4.84
C ALA A 80 5.74 -3.03 5.43
N PRO A 81 5.24 -1.82 5.69
CA PRO A 81 5.98 -0.81 6.46
C PRO A 81 6.42 -1.30 7.86
N LEU A 82 5.64 -2.14 8.53
CA LEU A 82 6.02 -2.67 9.85
C LEU A 82 7.17 -3.68 9.77
N VAL A 83 7.26 -4.40 8.64
CA VAL A 83 8.27 -5.43 8.39
C VAL A 83 9.52 -4.85 7.73
N TYR A 84 9.33 -3.92 6.79
CA TYR A 84 10.37 -3.39 5.89
C TYR A 84 10.65 -1.90 6.11
N GLY A 85 9.99 -1.21 7.04
CA GLY A 85 10.12 0.24 7.24
C GLY A 85 11.56 0.70 7.47
N ARG A 86 12.39 -0.15 8.11
CA ARG A 86 13.83 0.11 8.24
C ARG A 86 14.54 0.21 6.89
N LEU A 87 14.23 -0.66 5.92
CA LEU A 87 14.83 -0.66 4.58
C LEU A 87 14.50 0.59 3.76
N VAL A 88 13.39 1.25 4.07
CA VAL A 88 12.84 2.37 3.29
C VAL A 88 13.15 3.72 3.94
N GLY A 89 13.97 3.73 5.01
CA GLY A 89 14.27 4.95 5.75
C GLY A 89 13.08 5.50 6.55
N GLU A 90 12.06 4.69 6.83
CA GLU A 90 10.92 5.08 7.66
C GLU A 90 11.29 5.00 9.14
N PHE A 91 11.91 6.06 9.64
CA PHE A 91 12.40 6.13 11.02
C PHE A 91 11.42 6.73 12.03
N THR A 92 10.23 7.17 11.61
CA THR A 92 9.27 7.75 12.55
C THR A 92 8.00 6.91 12.65
N PRO A 93 7.69 6.34 13.85
CA PRO A 93 6.47 5.60 14.14
C PRO A 93 5.19 6.31 13.70
N SER A 94 5.21 7.65 13.66
CA SER A 94 4.12 8.49 13.17
C SER A 94 3.71 8.19 11.73
N HIS A 95 4.63 7.80 10.83
CA HIS A 95 4.27 7.41 9.46
C HIS A 95 3.51 6.09 9.42
N HIS A 96 3.88 5.13 10.28
CA HIS A 96 3.15 3.87 10.42
C HIS A 96 1.77 4.09 11.02
N VAL A 97 1.64 4.96 12.02
CA VAL A 97 0.34 5.30 12.63
C VAL A 97 -0.59 5.97 11.61
N ILE A 98 -0.09 6.92 10.81
CA ILE A 98 -0.89 7.59 9.78
C ILE A 98 -1.35 6.60 8.71
N ARG A 99 -0.49 5.69 8.24
CA ARG A 99 -0.88 4.67 7.26
C ARG A 99 -1.87 3.66 7.82
N LEU A 100 -1.65 3.21 9.05
CA LEU A 100 -2.58 2.34 9.76
C LEU A 100 -3.94 3.02 9.92
N ALA A 101 -3.96 4.31 10.27
CA ALA A 101 -5.20 5.09 10.39
C ALA A 101 -5.91 5.26 9.04
N ILE A 102 -5.17 5.55 7.96
CA ILE A 102 -5.74 5.66 6.60
C ILE A 102 -6.35 4.32 6.19
N VAL A 103 -5.66 3.20 6.40
CA VAL A 103 -6.21 1.91 5.98
C VAL A 103 -7.31 1.41 6.92
N ALA A 104 -7.22 1.65 8.23
CA ALA A 104 -8.33 1.38 9.14
C ALA A 104 -9.58 2.19 8.73
N ALA A 105 -9.41 3.47 8.39
CA ALA A 105 -10.49 4.29 7.86
C ALA A 105 -11.04 3.75 6.54
N VAL A 106 -10.17 3.33 5.61
CA VAL A 106 -10.59 2.69 4.36
C VAL A 106 -11.36 1.40 4.64
N VAL A 107 -10.84 0.50 5.47
CA VAL A 107 -11.49 -0.78 5.84
C VAL A 107 -12.83 -0.53 6.52
N VAL A 108 -12.90 0.42 7.45
CA VAL A 108 -14.15 0.78 8.14
C VAL A 108 -15.17 1.36 7.17
N VAL A 109 -14.79 2.33 6.34
CA VAL A 109 -15.67 2.88 5.28
C VAL A 109 -16.16 1.76 4.37
N PHE A 110 -15.27 0.86 4.02
CA PHE A 110 -15.51 -0.24 3.09
C PHE A 110 -16.39 -1.35 3.69
N TRP A 111 -16.32 -1.60 5.00
CA TRP A 111 -17.15 -2.58 5.70
C TRP A 111 -18.54 -2.04 6.08
N LEU A 112 -18.66 -0.72 6.20
CA LEU A 112 -19.90 -0.02 6.51
C LEU A 112 -20.68 0.46 5.27
N SER A 113 -20.15 0.27 4.05
CA SER A 113 -20.83 0.61 2.79
C SER A 113 -21.15 -0.61 1.92
#